data_AF-A0A1J1JG09-F1
#
_entry.id   AF-A0A1J1JG09-F1
#
_cell.length_a   1.000
_cell.length_b   1.000
_cell.length_c   1.000
_cell.angle_alpha   90.00
_cell.angle_beta   90.00
_cell.angle_gamma   90.00
#
_symmetry.space_group_name_H-M   'P 1'
#
loop_
_entity.id
_entity.type
_entity.pdbx_description
1 polymer ?
#
loop_
_entity_poly.entity_id
_entity_poly.type
_entity_poly.pdbx_seq_one_letter_code
_entity_poly.pdbx_strand_id
1 'polypeptide(L)'
;MSSPKTNQALILTISAILSLSLFGIMVYLFVNPKTGLIPLVFSEKQQPINRLETNSLTIGILVKSDDYTPLVEYLKQQFGDQITITIDSKLRESYQEVKNKLATKKWDIAFTLSPMISVAAKDNGYIWVARMFPQSPPYYQSALFVEKNSSIQSISDFKNTTVIALGDFNSASSFYMPSYDLFGKSLRVTMGHRGEVIQELVRTGKADVGAASYEAVKNDPNFRVIQRSRNIPGSGVYLSPNLSNNDQKAITQALVNAPVNIQKKANYGVDGEPDFSSFIQISQRAEEVLKCADFTRNPVNFFCSPVTSTISSSLTTKSNQIIGIVNGLTMVENQITRLTLQSKDKKIYYVFLNPKILNQIPNAGSGLNLQNKTIVIKGVIPEQQSNKIDKIVITDSNQISVLN
;
A
#
# COMPACT_ATOMS: atom_id res chain seq x y z
N MET A 1 47.66 51.56 42.03
CA MET A 1 48.19 52.84 41.48
C MET A 1 48.73 52.58 40.08
N SER A 2 48.32 53.45 39.15
CA SER A 2 48.94 53.78 37.85
C SER A 2 49.34 52.67 36.87
N SER A 3 48.55 52.58 35.79
CA SER A 3 48.96 52.23 34.40
C SER A 3 49.95 53.28 33.82
N PRO A 4 50.44 53.24 32.56
CA PRO A 4 50.57 52.17 31.54
C PRO A 4 51.98 52.11 30.91
N LYS A 5 52.22 51.22 29.93
CA LYS A 5 52.87 51.62 28.66
C LYS A 5 52.44 50.72 27.49
N THR A 6 51.90 51.39 26.50
CA THR A 6 51.41 50.99 25.18
C THR A 6 52.55 50.53 24.28
N ASN A 7 52.32 49.49 23.47
CA ASN A 7 53.11 49.24 22.25
C ASN A 7 52.14 49.10 21.07
N GLN A 8 52.25 50.06 20.14
CA GLN A 8 51.60 50.08 18.84
C GLN A 8 52.18 48.98 17.95
N ALA A 9 51.32 48.17 17.32
CA ALA A 9 51.68 47.34 16.19
C ALA A 9 51.12 47.99 14.91
N LEU A 10 52.04 48.27 14.00
CA LEU A 10 51.84 48.83 12.66
C LEU A 10 50.98 47.87 11.82
N ILE A 11 49.81 48.31 11.37
CA ILE A 11 48.98 47.58 10.40
C ILE A 11 49.46 47.98 8.99
N LEU A 12 50.06 47.03 8.28
CA LEU A 12 50.41 47.15 6.86
C LEU A 12 49.29 46.51 6.04
N THR A 13 48.44 47.32 5.42
CA THR A 13 47.42 46.84 4.46
C THR A 13 48.04 46.70 3.07
N ILE A 14 48.29 45.47 2.64
CA ILE A 14 48.60 45.14 1.25
C ILE A 14 47.31 44.66 0.59
N SER A 15 46.71 45.52 -0.23
CA SER A 15 45.55 45.18 -1.05
C SER A 15 46.03 44.53 -2.35
N ALA A 16 45.95 43.20 -2.45
CA ALA A 16 46.08 42.50 -3.73
C ALA A 16 44.67 42.22 -4.28
N ILE A 17 44.22 43.02 -5.24
CA ILE A 17 43.00 42.76 -6.01
C ILE A 17 43.38 41.77 -7.11
N LEU A 18 43.09 40.48 -6.90
CA LEU A 18 42.93 39.55 -8.03
C LEU A 18 41.44 39.41 -8.33
N SER A 19 41.05 40.01 -9.44
CA SER A 19 39.74 39.86 -10.06
C SER A 19 39.54 38.43 -10.57
N LEU A 20 38.71 37.66 -9.88
CA LEU A 20 37.96 36.55 -10.46
C LEU A 20 36.50 36.71 -10.06
N SER A 21 35.69 36.85 -11.10
CA SER A 21 34.28 37.18 -11.15
C SER A 21 33.37 36.08 -10.59
N LEU A 22 32.20 36.50 -10.09
CA LEU A 22 31.08 35.70 -9.58
C LEU A 22 31.39 34.86 -8.34
N PHE A 23 31.47 35.49 -7.18
CA PHE A 23 30.91 35.07 -5.88
C PHE A 23 31.52 36.04 -4.85
N GLY A 24 30.69 36.78 -4.12
CA GLY A 24 31.14 37.76 -3.13
C GLY A 24 31.81 37.08 -1.94
N ILE A 25 33.05 36.64 -2.09
CA ILE A 25 33.87 36.06 -1.02
C ILE A 25 34.94 37.10 -0.67
N MET A 26 34.70 37.83 0.42
CA MET A 26 35.73 38.64 1.08
C MET A 26 36.65 37.71 1.86
N VAL A 27 37.87 37.50 1.38
CA VAL A 27 38.89 36.70 2.05
C VAL A 27 39.74 37.62 2.94
N TYR A 28 39.58 37.51 4.26
CA TYR A 28 40.52 38.11 5.22
C TYR A 28 41.58 37.09 5.59
N LEU A 29 42.84 37.35 5.22
CA LEU A 29 43.98 36.55 5.65
C LEU A 29 44.48 37.07 7.01
N PHE A 30 44.27 36.30 8.08
CA PHE A 30 44.96 36.52 9.35
C PHE A 30 46.28 35.76 9.35
N VAL A 31 47.40 36.48 9.36
CA VAL A 31 48.73 35.90 9.52
C VAL A 31 49.09 35.92 11.00
N ASN A 32 49.14 34.75 11.65
CA ASN A 32 49.69 34.59 12.99
C ASN A 32 51.18 34.17 12.88
N PRO A 33 52.15 34.97 13.35
CA PRO A 33 53.57 34.78 13.03
C PRO A 33 54.27 33.59 13.74
N LYS A 34 53.56 32.73 14.48
CA LYS A 34 54.17 31.60 15.21
C LYS A 34 53.68 30.21 14.83
N THR A 35 52.61 30.09 14.05
CA THR A 35 52.05 28.80 13.64
C THR A 35 51.55 28.96 12.22
N GLY A 36 52.20 28.29 11.27
CA GLY A 36 51.88 28.37 9.85
C GLY A 36 50.41 28.08 9.52
N LEU A 37 50.03 28.40 8.27
CA LEU A 37 48.69 28.33 7.68
C LEU A 37 47.81 27.21 8.25
N ILE A 38 46.74 27.60 8.95
CA ILE A 38 45.65 26.69 9.31
C ILE A 38 44.71 26.63 8.10
N PRO A 39 44.47 25.45 7.49
CA PRO A 39 43.46 25.34 6.45
C PRO A 39 42.09 25.59 7.07
N LEU A 40 41.40 26.63 6.58
CA LEU A 40 40.00 26.86 6.88
C LEU A 40 39.19 25.71 6.27
N VAL A 41 38.64 24.84 7.12
CA VAL A 41 37.61 23.88 6.71
C VAL A 41 36.34 24.67 6.41
N PHE A 42 36.06 24.86 5.13
CA PHE A 42 34.79 25.42 4.68
C PHE A 42 33.69 24.38 4.92
N SER A 43 32.73 24.70 5.78
CA SER A 43 31.43 24.03 5.77
C SER A 43 30.66 24.55 4.56
N GLU A 44 30.74 23.84 3.44
CA GLU A 44 29.85 24.08 2.30
C GLU A 44 28.39 23.95 2.78
N LYS A 45 27.64 25.05 2.71
CA LYS A 45 26.19 24.93 2.57
C LYS A 45 25.96 24.27 1.21
N GLN A 46 25.73 22.95 1.21
CA GLN A 46 25.38 22.19 0.02
C GLN A 46 24.22 22.91 -0.70
N GLN A 47 24.45 23.34 -1.94
CA GLN A 47 23.34 23.74 -2.81
C GLN A 47 22.43 22.52 -3.02
N PRO A 48 21.09 22.69 -3.08
CA PRO A 48 20.17 21.57 -3.25
C PRO A 48 20.54 20.79 -4.51
N ILE A 49 20.89 19.52 -4.31
CA ILE A 49 21.67 18.72 -5.27
C ILE A 49 20.86 18.39 -6.53
N ASN A 50 19.53 18.47 -6.51
CA ASN A 50 18.71 18.34 -7.72
C ASN A 50 17.39 19.09 -7.54
N ARG A 51 17.15 20.13 -8.34
CA ARG A 51 15.81 20.73 -8.42
C ARG A 51 14.88 19.74 -9.12
N LEU A 52 13.79 19.35 -8.46
CA LEU A 52 12.76 18.52 -9.09
C LEU A 52 12.00 19.31 -10.17
N GLU A 53 11.51 18.59 -11.17
CA GLU A 53 10.64 19.12 -12.21
C GLU A 53 9.24 19.40 -11.66
N THR A 54 8.74 18.56 -10.74
CA THR A 54 7.54 18.85 -9.95
C THR A 54 7.77 19.94 -8.90
N ASN A 55 6.76 20.77 -8.68
CA ASN A 55 6.74 21.79 -7.63
C ASN A 55 6.06 21.29 -6.34
N SER A 56 5.47 20.08 -6.36
CA SER A 56 4.80 19.50 -5.20
C SER A 56 5.00 18.00 -5.11
N LEU A 57 5.07 17.49 -3.87
CA LEU A 57 5.07 16.07 -3.55
C LEU A 57 4.01 15.76 -2.50
N THR A 58 3.24 14.71 -2.74
CA THR A 58 2.31 14.12 -1.77
C THR A 58 2.87 12.81 -1.26
N ILE A 59 3.17 12.76 0.04
CA ILE A 59 3.58 11.54 0.75
C ILE A 59 2.34 10.89 1.35
N GLY A 60 2.03 9.69 0.89
CA GLY A 60 0.91 8.90 1.37
C GLY A 60 1.30 7.93 2.48
N ILE A 61 0.62 8.00 3.62
CA ILE A 61 0.88 7.11 4.77
C ILE A 61 -0.43 6.67 5.45
N LEU A 62 -0.39 5.55 6.18
CA LEU A 62 -1.55 5.01 6.93
C LEU A 62 -1.39 5.12 8.46
N VAL A 63 -0.41 5.90 8.92
CA VAL A 63 -0.03 6.09 10.33
C VAL A 63 0.04 7.58 10.69
N LYS A 64 0.33 7.90 11.94
CA LYS A 64 0.48 9.28 12.41
C LYS A 64 1.53 10.02 11.59
N SER A 65 1.22 11.26 11.21
CA SER A 65 2.10 12.13 10.42
C SER A 65 3.41 12.47 11.12
N ASP A 66 3.43 12.51 12.44
CA ASP A 66 4.59 12.94 13.23
C ASP A 66 5.84 12.08 13.01
N ASP A 67 5.65 10.80 12.64
CA ASP A 67 6.75 9.88 12.30
C ASP A 67 7.42 10.23 10.95
N TYR A 68 6.79 11.09 10.14
CA TYR A 68 7.24 11.47 8.81
C TYR A 68 7.73 12.91 8.72
N THR A 69 7.49 13.74 9.74
CA THR A 69 7.97 15.13 9.79
C THR A 69 9.49 15.24 9.56
N PRO A 70 10.36 14.41 10.19
CA PRO A 70 11.80 14.48 9.93
C PRO A 70 12.18 14.15 8.49
N LEU A 71 11.42 13.26 7.84
CA LEU A 71 11.63 12.92 6.43
C LEU A 71 11.23 14.09 5.53
N VAL A 72 10.11 14.75 5.80
CA VAL A 72 9.68 15.94 5.04
C VAL A 72 10.74 17.04 5.08
N GLU A 73 11.25 17.35 6.27
CA GLU A 73 12.29 18.38 6.43
C GLU A 73 13.60 18.00 5.73
N TYR A 74 13.97 16.72 5.78
CA TYR A 74 15.11 16.22 5.01
C TYR A 74 14.91 16.37 3.50
N LEU A 75 13.74 16.01 2.96
CA LEU A 75 13.45 16.12 1.52
C LEU A 75 13.44 17.58 1.05
N LYS A 76 12.93 18.53 1.88
CA LYS A 76 13.03 19.96 1.59
C LYS A 76 14.48 20.42 1.52
N GLN A 77 15.35 19.95 2.43
CA GLN A 77 16.78 20.25 2.37
C GLN A 77 17.44 19.70 1.09
N GLN A 78 17.01 18.53 0.60
CA GLN A 78 17.56 17.94 -0.62
C GLN A 78 17.13 18.69 -1.90
N PHE A 79 15.88 19.15 -1.97
CA PHE A 79 15.27 19.67 -3.20
C PHE A 79 15.05 21.20 -3.21
N GLY A 80 15.27 21.85 -2.06
CA GLY A 80 15.06 23.29 -1.83
C GLY A 80 13.66 23.61 -1.31
N ASP A 81 13.53 24.69 -0.54
CA ASP A 81 12.30 25.07 0.16
C ASP A 81 11.14 25.48 -0.76
N GLN A 82 11.40 25.71 -2.05
CA GLN A 82 10.36 26.02 -3.03
C GLN A 82 9.41 24.85 -3.32
N ILE A 83 9.78 23.62 -2.98
CA ILE A 83 8.92 22.46 -3.19
C ILE A 83 7.89 22.32 -2.07
N THR A 84 6.62 22.18 -2.45
CA THR A 84 5.55 21.93 -1.48
C THR A 84 5.46 20.43 -1.20
N ILE A 85 5.87 20.00 -0.01
CA ILE A 85 5.73 18.60 0.42
C ILE A 85 4.59 18.49 1.42
N THR A 86 3.59 17.65 1.10
CA THR A 86 2.44 17.39 1.97
C THR A 86 2.39 15.93 2.39
N ILE A 87 1.85 15.68 3.58
CA ILE A 87 1.55 14.32 4.06
C ILE A 87 0.04 14.12 3.95
N ASP A 88 -0.39 13.17 3.11
CA ASP A 88 -1.76 12.67 3.09
C ASP A 88 -1.84 11.46 4.04
N SER A 89 -2.30 11.72 5.26
CA SER A 89 -2.54 10.72 6.29
C SER A 89 -3.95 10.82 6.85
N LYS A 90 -4.60 9.67 6.99
CA LYS A 90 -5.84 9.55 7.74
C LYS A 90 -5.76 8.31 8.63
N LEU A 91 -5.80 8.52 9.95
CA LEU A 91 -5.81 7.42 10.91
C LEU A 91 -7.03 6.54 10.66
N ARG A 92 -6.81 5.23 10.60
CA ARG A 92 -7.87 4.24 10.32
C ARG A 92 -8.55 4.45 8.96
N GLU A 93 -7.88 5.08 8.00
CA GLU A 93 -8.33 5.09 6.62
C GLU A 93 -8.55 3.66 6.12
N SER A 94 -9.63 3.47 5.38
CA SER A 94 -9.91 2.17 4.79
C SER A 94 -8.88 1.90 3.70
N TYR A 95 -8.45 0.65 3.60
CA TYR A 95 -7.55 0.26 2.53
C TYR A 95 -8.16 0.44 1.12
N GLN A 96 -9.49 0.45 1.00
CA GLN A 96 -10.16 0.79 -0.26
C GLN A 96 -9.94 2.26 -0.65
N GLU A 97 -10.07 3.20 0.29
CA GLU A 97 -9.74 4.61 0.05
C GLU A 97 -8.28 4.75 -0.39
N VAL A 98 -7.36 4.01 0.24
CA VAL A 98 -5.94 4.00 -0.15
C VAL A 98 -5.74 3.47 -1.57
N LYS A 99 -6.39 2.34 -1.92
CA LYS A 99 -6.35 1.81 -3.30
C LYS A 99 -6.88 2.83 -4.30
N ASN A 100 -7.94 3.57 -3.97
CA ASN A 100 -8.45 4.65 -4.83
C ASN A 100 -7.42 5.75 -5.05
N LYS A 101 -6.69 6.16 -4.01
CA LYS A 101 -5.62 7.17 -4.12
C LYS A 101 -4.47 6.70 -5.02
N LEU A 102 -4.11 5.41 -4.96
CA LEU A 102 -3.12 4.80 -5.86
C LEU A 102 -3.63 4.65 -7.30
N ALA A 103 -4.92 4.33 -7.48
CA ALA A 103 -5.56 4.24 -8.78
C ALA A 103 -5.53 5.60 -9.51
N THR A 104 -5.87 6.67 -8.79
CA THR A 104 -5.88 8.04 -9.31
C THR A 104 -4.52 8.74 -9.26
N LYS A 105 -3.45 8.03 -8.87
CA LYS A 105 -2.08 8.55 -8.77
C LYS A 105 -1.93 9.77 -7.83
N LYS A 106 -2.77 9.87 -6.81
CA LYS A 106 -2.79 11.01 -5.87
C LYS A 106 -1.52 11.09 -5.03
N TRP A 107 -0.88 9.95 -4.75
CA TRP A 107 0.34 9.89 -3.97
C TRP A 107 1.55 9.84 -4.88
N ASP A 108 2.52 10.72 -4.66
CA ASP A 108 3.80 10.73 -5.36
C ASP A 108 4.78 9.75 -4.73
N ILE A 109 4.78 9.68 -3.39
CA ILE A 109 5.55 8.74 -2.59
C ILE A 109 4.58 7.95 -1.71
N ALA A 110 4.41 6.66 -1.98
CA ALA A 110 3.47 5.79 -1.28
C ALA A 110 4.20 4.89 -0.27
N PHE A 111 4.02 5.15 1.02
CA PHE A 111 4.40 4.22 2.08
C PHE A 111 3.21 3.29 2.33
N THR A 112 3.34 2.06 1.86
CA THR A 112 2.15 1.21 1.68
C THR A 112 1.69 0.50 2.95
N LEU A 113 2.60 0.26 3.91
CA LEU A 113 2.39 -0.40 5.23
C LEU A 113 1.75 -1.80 5.22
N SER A 114 1.19 -2.23 4.08
CA SER A 114 0.49 -3.47 3.87
C SER A 114 0.89 -4.03 2.52
N PRO A 115 1.21 -5.33 2.43
CA PRO A 115 1.57 -5.93 1.15
C PRO A 115 0.39 -5.93 0.16
N MET A 116 -0.86 -5.87 0.62
CA MET A 116 -2.02 -5.68 -0.27
C MET A 116 -2.02 -4.30 -0.94
N ILE A 117 -1.53 -3.27 -0.24
CA ILE A 117 -1.38 -1.92 -0.80
C ILE A 117 -0.12 -1.85 -1.68
N SER A 118 0.94 -2.59 -1.35
CA SER A 118 2.11 -2.75 -2.23
C SER A 118 1.73 -3.37 -3.58
N VAL A 119 0.92 -4.44 -3.57
CA VAL A 119 0.36 -5.04 -4.80
C VAL A 119 -0.45 -4.00 -5.58
N ALA A 120 -1.34 -3.25 -4.91
CA ALA A 120 -2.11 -2.21 -5.57
C ALA A 120 -1.22 -1.10 -6.18
N ALA A 121 -0.13 -0.69 -5.52
CA ALA A 121 0.82 0.28 -6.04
C ALA A 121 1.52 -0.24 -7.31
N LYS A 122 2.03 -1.48 -7.28
CA LYS A 122 2.64 -2.16 -8.44
C LYS A 122 1.67 -2.28 -9.61
N ASP A 123 0.44 -2.69 -9.34
CA ASP A 123 -0.60 -2.83 -10.36
C ASP A 123 -0.90 -1.49 -11.03
N ASN A 124 -0.72 -0.41 -10.29
CA ASN A 124 -0.85 0.97 -10.71
C ASN A 124 0.41 1.60 -11.30
N GLY A 125 1.44 0.80 -11.60
CA GLY A 125 2.66 1.27 -12.26
C GLY A 125 3.61 2.06 -11.37
N TYR A 126 3.40 2.04 -10.06
CA TYR A 126 4.36 2.64 -9.15
C TYR A 126 5.64 1.79 -9.10
N ILE A 127 6.79 2.46 -8.97
CA ILE A 127 8.10 1.81 -8.93
C ILE A 127 8.60 1.63 -7.48
N TRP A 128 9.26 0.51 -7.20
CA TRP A 128 9.84 0.22 -5.89
C TRP A 128 11.04 1.12 -5.58
N VAL A 129 11.16 1.55 -4.32
CA VAL A 129 12.34 2.26 -3.81
C VAL A 129 12.98 1.52 -2.65
N ALA A 130 12.18 1.16 -1.65
CA ALA A 130 12.66 0.69 -0.37
C ALA A 130 11.64 -0.23 0.31
N ARG A 131 12.11 -1.04 1.24
CA ARG A 131 11.25 -1.91 2.05
C ARG A 131 10.78 -1.19 3.30
N MET A 132 9.52 -1.40 3.69
CA MET A 132 9.03 -1.01 5.01
C MET A 132 9.29 -2.11 6.05
N PHE A 133 9.39 -1.72 7.31
CA PHE A 133 9.77 -2.63 8.42
C PHE A 133 11.12 -3.33 8.18
N PRO A 134 12.20 -2.60 7.84
CA PRO A 134 13.48 -3.19 7.44
C PRO A 134 14.11 -4.08 8.52
N GLN A 135 13.75 -3.85 9.80
CA GLN A 135 14.23 -4.62 10.95
C GLN A 135 13.58 -6.00 11.09
N SER A 136 12.49 -6.25 10.36
CA SER A 136 11.83 -7.55 10.29
C SER A 136 12.35 -8.34 9.07
N PRO A 137 12.26 -9.67 9.08
CA PRO A 137 12.51 -10.47 7.89
C PRO A 137 11.65 -10.01 6.70
N PRO A 138 12.12 -10.17 5.44
CA PRO A 138 11.41 -9.71 4.25
C PRO A 138 10.09 -10.44 4.00
N TYR A 139 9.88 -11.57 4.69
CA TYR A 139 8.63 -12.32 4.69
C TYR A 139 8.19 -12.58 6.13
N TYR A 140 6.87 -12.58 6.35
CA TYR A 140 6.24 -12.94 7.61
C TYR A 140 5.07 -13.88 7.36
N GLN A 141 4.39 -14.35 8.40
CA GLN A 141 3.25 -15.27 8.26
C GLN A 141 2.05 -14.75 9.05
N SER A 142 0.86 -15.16 8.62
CA SER A 142 -0.36 -15.13 9.42
C SER A 142 -0.34 -16.30 10.41
N ALA A 143 -1.03 -16.12 11.53
CA ALA A 143 -1.32 -17.15 12.49
C ALA A 143 -2.81 -17.17 12.83
N LEU A 144 -3.39 -18.37 12.88
CA LEU A 144 -4.60 -18.61 13.67
C LEU A 144 -4.16 -19.05 15.06
N PHE A 145 -4.73 -18.41 16.08
CA PHE A 145 -4.39 -18.66 17.47
C PHE A 145 -5.64 -18.76 18.33
N VAL A 146 -5.51 -19.48 19.43
CA VAL A 146 -6.56 -19.69 20.44
C VAL A 146 -6.01 -19.33 21.82
N GLU A 147 -6.90 -19.25 22.81
CA GLU A 147 -6.47 -19.19 24.22
C GLU A 147 -5.66 -20.45 24.57
N LYS A 148 -4.64 -20.30 25.41
CA LYS A 148 -3.63 -21.32 25.72
C LYS A 148 -4.20 -22.70 26.02
N ASN A 149 -5.28 -22.76 26.79
CA ASN A 149 -5.93 -23.96 27.31
C ASN A 149 -7.19 -24.37 26.50
N SER A 150 -7.45 -23.72 25.37
CA SER A 150 -8.53 -24.10 24.47
C SER A 150 -8.41 -25.56 24.01
N SER A 151 -9.55 -26.25 23.90
CA SER A 151 -9.64 -27.62 23.39
C SER A 151 -9.42 -27.71 21.87
N ILE A 152 -9.54 -26.59 21.15
CA ILE A 152 -9.30 -26.50 19.71
C ILE A 152 -7.81 -26.71 19.43
N GLN A 153 -7.44 -27.77 18.73
CA GLN A 153 -6.05 -28.09 18.38
C GLN A 153 -5.69 -27.69 16.96
N SER A 154 -6.65 -27.72 16.03
CA SER A 154 -6.43 -27.32 14.64
C SER A 154 -7.71 -26.86 13.95
N ILE A 155 -7.60 -26.44 12.68
CA ILE A 155 -8.73 -26.06 11.82
C ILE A 155 -9.75 -27.19 11.66
N SER A 156 -9.35 -28.47 11.81
CA SER A 156 -10.30 -29.60 11.73
C SER A 156 -11.35 -29.55 12.83
N ASP A 157 -11.00 -28.98 13.98
CA ASP A 157 -11.86 -28.97 15.19
C ASP A 157 -12.91 -27.86 15.13
N PHE A 158 -12.84 -26.97 14.13
CA PHE A 158 -13.76 -25.87 13.97
C PHE A 158 -15.16 -26.38 13.64
N LYS A 159 -16.14 -25.92 14.40
CA LYS A 159 -17.56 -26.22 14.23
C LYS A 159 -18.26 -24.97 13.68
N ASN A 160 -19.49 -25.13 13.19
CA ASN A 160 -20.31 -23.98 12.75
C ASN A 160 -20.61 -22.97 13.87
N THR A 161 -20.46 -23.38 15.14
CA THR A 161 -20.59 -22.52 16.31
C THR A 161 -19.30 -21.79 16.69
N THR A 162 -18.14 -22.20 16.14
CA THR A 162 -16.84 -21.58 16.44
C THR A 162 -16.84 -20.13 16.00
N VAL A 163 -16.49 -19.24 16.92
CA VAL A 163 -16.38 -17.79 16.71
C VAL A 163 -14.94 -17.43 16.38
N ILE A 164 -14.71 -16.89 15.19
CA ILE A 164 -13.41 -16.39 14.76
C ILE A 164 -13.40 -14.85 14.69
N ALA A 165 -12.36 -14.25 15.29
CA ALA A 165 -12.06 -12.83 15.21
C ALA A 165 -11.07 -12.55 14.06
N LEU A 166 -11.53 -11.81 13.05
CA LEU A 166 -10.77 -11.44 11.86
C LEU A 166 -10.49 -9.93 11.80
N GLY A 167 -9.52 -9.58 10.95
CA GLY A 167 -9.16 -8.22 10.63
C GLY A 167 -10.16 -7.49 9.71
N ASP A 168 -9.73 -6.33 9.25
CA ASP A 168 -10.35 -5.62 8.12
C ASP A 168 -10.18 -6.40 6.79
N PHE A 169 -11.11 -6.23 5.86
CA PHE A 169 -11.15 -6.88 4.54
C PHE A 169 -9.88 -6.77 3.70
N ASN A 170 -8.97 -5.86 4.03
CA ASN A 170 -7.71 -5.68 3.30
C ASN A 170 -6.46 -5.99 4.14
N SER A 171 -6.64 -6.61 5.31
CA SER A 171 -5.53 -7.15 6.09
C SER A 171 -4.99 -8.43 5.44
N ALA A 172 -3.70 -8.45 5.14
CA ALA A 172 -3.04 -9.65 4.65
C ALA A 172 -3.11 -10.78 5.69
N SER A 173 -2.59 -10.53 6.90
CA SER A 173 -2.38 -11.56 7.91
C SER A 173 -3.59 -11.85 8.81
N SER A 174 -4.54 -10.93 8.93
CA SER A 174 -5.72 -11.17 9.77
C SER A 174 -7.02 -11.32 8.98
N PHE A 175 -6.98 -11.25 7.65
CA PHE A 175 -8.17 -11.46 6.82
C PHE A 175 -7.91 -12.35 5.60
N TYR A 176 -7.04 -11.95 4.65
CA TYR A 176 -6.84 -12.68 3.40
C TYR A 176 -6.25 -14.08 3.60
N MET A 177 -5.15 -14.20 4.35
CA MET A 177 -4.51 -15.49 4.60
C MET A 177 -5.41 -16.42 5.44
N PRO A 178 -6.04 -15.97 6.53
CA PRO A 178 -7.07 -16.74 7.22
C PRO A 178 -8.22 -17.19 6.31
N SER A 179 -8.77 -16.29 5.48
CA SER A 179 -9.89 -16.64 4.59
C SER A 179 -9.52 -17.73 3.59
N TYR A 180 -8.27 -17.72 3.11
CA TYR A 180 -7.74 -18.80 2.29
C TYR A 180 -7.64 -20.12 3.07
N ASP A 181 -7.06 -20.09 4.27
CA ASP A 181 -6.87 -21.28 5.10
C ASP A 181 -8.20 -21.88 5.61
N LEU A 182 -9.25 -21.07 5.69
CA LEU A 182 -10.60 -21.46 6.14
C LEU A 182 -11.50 -21.99 5.03
N PHE A 183 -10.97 -22.18 3.81
CA PHE A 183 -11.75 -22.69 2.69
C PHE A 183 -12.51 -23.97 3.04
N GLY A 184 -13.81 -24.01 2.72
CA GLY A 184 -14.70 -25.13 3.01
C GLY A 184 -15.29 -25.13 4.42
N LYS A 185 -15.03 -24.10 5.24
CA LYS A 185 -15.62 -23.97 6.58
C LYS A 185 -16.83 -23.03 6.59
N SER A 186 -17.75 -23.28 7.53
CA SER A 186 -18.82 -22.35 7.92
C SER A 186 -18.57 -21.98 9.38
N LEU A 187 -18.39 -20.70 9.70
CA LEU A 187 -17.99 -20.24 11.05
C LEU A 187 -18.76 -19.00 11.47
N ARG A 188 -18.88 -18.75 12.77
CA ARG A 188 -19.33 -17.43 13.26
C ARG A 188 -18.16 -16.46 13.16
N VAL A 189 -18.35 -15.30 12.54
CA VAL A 189 -17.31 -14.32 12.28
C VAL A 189 -17.61 -13.02 13.02
N THR A 190 -16.61 -12.50 13.72
CA THR A 190 -16.52 -11.09 14.11
C THR A 190 -15.31 -10.48 13.41
N MET A 191 -15.46 -9.30 12.80
CA MET A 191 -14.45 -8.78 11.87
C MET A 191 -14.29 -7.26 11.94
N GLY A 192 -13.32 -6.72 11.20
CA GLY A 192 -12.98 -5.30 11.23
C GLY A 192 -12.07 -4.92 12.41
N HIS A 193 -11.56 -5.91 13.14
CA HIS A 193 -10.70 -5.70 14.30
C HIS A 193 -9.23 -5.48 13.88
N ARG A 194 -8.40 -4.99 14.80
CA ARG A 194 -6.96 -4.83 14.57
C ARG A 194 -6.16 -5.24 15.81
N GLY A 195 -5.04 -5.91 15.59
CA GLY A 195 -4.01 -6.18 16.60
C GLY A 195 -4.56 -6.66 17.94
N GLU A 196 -4.34 -5.85 18.97
CA GLU A 196 -4.70 -6.10 20.37
C GLU A 196 -6.18 -6.42 20.59
N VAL A 197 -7.09 -5.86 19.77
CA VAL A 197 -8.54 -6.14 19.89
C VAL A 197 -8.83 -7.60 19.57
N ILE A 198 -8.20 -8.18 18.54
CA ILE A 198 -8.37 -9.60 18.20
C ILE A 198 -7.83 -10.47 19.34
N GLN A 199 -6.66 -10.11 19.88
CA GLN A 199 -6.07 -10.81 21.02
C GLN A 199 -6.98 -10.78 22.25
N GLU A 200 -7.58 -9.63 22.55
CA GLU A 200 -8.48 -9.48 23.69
C GLU A 200 -9.79 -10.26 23.53
N LEU A 201 -10.35 -10.30 22.31
CA LEU A 201 -11.54 -11.13 22.03
C LEU A 201 -11.26 -12.61 22.30
N VAL A 202 -10.08 -13.10 21.95
CA VAL A 202 -9.66 -14.48 22.24
C VAL A 202 -9.42 -14.68 23.74
N ARG A 203 -8.68 -13.76 24.38
CA ARG A 203 -8.35 -13.83 25.81
C ARG A 203 -9.60 -13.86 26.70
N THR A 204 -10.64 -13.12 26.32
CA THR A 204 -11.90 -13.04 27.06
C THR A 204 -12.92 -14.10 26.67
N GLY A 205 -12.59 -15.00 25.73
CA GLY A 205 -13.50 -16.02 25.22
C GLY A 205 -14.67 -15.46 24.40
N LYS A 206 -14.64 -14.19 24.00
CA LYS A 206 -15.61 -13.58 23.07
C LYS A 206 -15.40 -14.07 21.63
N ALA A 207 -14.21 -14.56 21.31
CA ALA A 207 -13.89 -15.35 20.14
C ALA A 207 -13.13 -16.60 20.58
N ASP A 208 -13.39 -17.73 19.92
CA ASP A 208 -12.67 -18.98 20.16
C ASP A 208 -11.29 -18.97 19.49
N VAL A 209 -11.21 -18.28 18.34
CA VAL A 209 -10.03 -18.23 17.47
C VAL A 209 -9.79 -16.78 17.04
N GLY A 210 -8.54 -16.35 17.00
CA GLY A 210 -8.11 -15.06 16.44
C GLY A 210 -7.18 -15.25 15.25
N ALA A 211 -7.13 -14.25 14.38
CA ALA A 211 -6.17 -14.18 13.29
C ALA A 211 -5.27 -12.94 13.39
N ALA A 212 -3.95 -13.12 13.31
CA ALA A 212 -2.97 -12.03 13.40
C ALA A 212 -1.69 -12.34 12.60
N SER A 213 -0.73 -11.40 12.56
CA SER A 213 0.63 -11.77 12.19
C SER A 213 1.20 -12.72 13.25
N TYR A 214 1.92 -13.75 12.82
CA TYR A 214 2.58 -14.70 13.72
C TYR A 214 3.49 -13.99 14.72
N GLU A 215 4.23 -12.98 14.25
CA GLU A 215 5.11 -12.16 15.07
C GLU A 215 4.40 -11.46 16.24
N ALA A 216 3.12 -11.10 16.09
CA ALA A 216 2.35 -10.40 17.13
C ALA A 216 1.86 -11.34 18.26
N VAL A 217 1.87 -12.66 18.04
CA VAL A 217 1.29 -13.63 19.00
C VAL A 217 2.26 -14.74 19.42
N LYS A 218 3.36 -14.96 18.70
CA LYS A 218 4.26 -16.09 18.92
C LYS A 218 4.88 -16.17 20.32
N ASN A 219 5.02 -15.02 21.00
CA ASN A 219 5.66 -14.91 22.31
C ASN A 219 4.65 -14.60 23.44
N ASP A 220 3.35 -14.49 23.15
CA ASP A 220 2.34 -14.25 24.19
C ASP A 220 1.99 -15.58 24.89
N PRO A 221 2.25 -15.73 26.21
CA PRO A 221 2.01 -16.98 26.92
C PRO A 221 0.52 -17.35 27.04
N ASN A 222 -0.40 -16.40 26.83
CA ASN A 222 -1.85 -16.63 26.89
C ASN A 222 -2.40 -17.27 25.62
N PHE A 223 -1.61 -17.34 24.55
CA PHE A 223 -2.06 -17.85 23.27
C PHE A 223 -1.31 -19.11 22.84
N ARG A 224 -2.00 -19.92 22.06
CA ARG A 224 -1.42 -21.04 21.32
C ARG A 224 -1.75 -20.89 19.85
N VAL A 225 -0.70 -20.85 19.01
CA VAL A 225 -0.85 -20.84 17.56
C VAL A 225 -1.20 -22.24 17.08
N ILE A 226 -2.27 -22.36 16.30
CA ILE A 226 -2.79 -23.63 15.77
C ILE A 226 -2.60 -23.77 14.26
N GLN A 227 -2.35 -22.66 13.56
CA GLN A 227 -2.02 -22.65 12.13
C GLN A 227 -1.05 -21.50 11.86
N ARG A 228 -0.04 -21.73 11.01
CA ARG A 228 0.75 -20.68 10.36
C ARG A 228 0.47 -20.71 8.87
N SER A 229 0.34 -19.55 8.25
CA SER A 229 0.11 -19.47 6.82
C SER A 229 1.40 -19.68 6.03
N ARG A 230 1.28 -19.68 4.70
CA ARG A 230 2.42 -19.47 3.79
C ARG A 230 3.02 -18.07 3.99
N ASN A 231 4.20 -17.85 3.42
CA ASN A 231 4.91 -16.57 3.51
C ASN A 231 4.10 -15.44 2.88
N ILE A 232 4.07 -14.31 3.59
CA ILE A 232 3.52 -13.04 3.17
C ILE A 232 4.71 -12.10 2.95
N PRO A 233 4.87 -11.51 1.76
CA PRO A 233 5.93 -10.53 1.51
C PRO A 233 5.73 -9.28 2.39
N GLY A 234 6.83 -8.64 2.75
CA GLY A 234 6.82 -7.32 3.38
C GLY A 234 6.26 -6.24 2.44
N SER A 235 5.84 -5.11 3.01
CA SER A 235 5.38 -3.95 2.24
C SER A 235 6.53 -3.03 1.82
N GLY A 236 6.26 -2.14 0.86
CA GLY A 236 7.27 -1.24 0.29
C GLY A 236 6.94 0.26 0.34
N VAL A 237 7.93 1.04 -0.05
CA VAL A 237 7.86 2.45 -0.43
C VAL A 237 7.95 2.53 -1.94
N TYR A 238 7.01 3.23 -2.56
CA TYR A 238 6.87 3.28 -4.01
C TYR A 238 6.74 4.71 -4.55
N LEU A 239 7.21 4.95 -5.78
CA LEU A 239 7.07 6.25 -6.47
C LEU A 239 6.06 6.19 -7.60
N SER A 240 5.29 7.25 -7.73
CA SER A 240 4.24 7.38 -8.74
C SER A 240 4.78 7.38 -10.17
N PRO A 241 4.07 6.76 -11.13
CA PRO A 241 4.38 6.89 -12.55
C PRO A 241 4.10 8.29 -13.13
N ASN A 242 3.45 9.19 -12.37
CA ASN A 242 3.23 10.57 -12.81
C ASN A 242 4.47 11.47 -12.59
N LEU A 243 5.44 11.02 -11.79
CA LEU A 243 6.73 11.70 -11.65
C LEU A 243 7.57 11.46 -12.91
N SER A 244 8.35 12.46 -13.32
CA SER A 244 9.28 12.27 -14.42
C SER A 244 10.38 11.27 -14.03
N ASN A 245 11.03 10.67 -15.04
CA ASN A 245 12.14 9.75 -14.78
C ASN A 245 13.28 10.40 -14.00
N ASN A 246 13.49 11.71 -14.17
CA ASN A 246 14.49 12.46 -13.41
C ASN A 246 14.08 12.63 -11.95
N ASP A 247 12.82 13.01 -11.72
CA ASP A 247 12.27 13.14 -10.36
C ASP A 247 12.27 11.80 -9.63
N GLN A 248 11.87 10.71 -10.29
CA GLN A 248 11.92 9.37 -9.71
C GLN A 248 13.34 8.99 -9.27
N LYS A 249 14.36 9.27 -10.08
CA LYS A 249 15.77 9.01 -9.73
C LYS A 249 16.23 9.89 -8.56
N ALA A 250 15.94 11.18 -8.60
CA ALA A 250 16.33 12.12 -7.55
C ALA A 250 15.67 11.78 -6.20
N ILE A 251 14.38 11.46 -6.21
CA ILE A 251 13.63 11.04 -5.02
C ILE A 251 14.13 9.69 -4.51
N THR A 252 14.38 8.72 -5.39
CA THR A 252 14.98 7.43 -4.99
C THR A 252 16.30 7.65 -4.28
N GLN A 253 17.19 8.47 -4.86
CA GLN A 253 18.49 8.76 -4.27
C GLN A 253 18.36 9.43 -2.90
N ALA A 254 17.46 10.41 -2.76
CA ALA A 254 17.20 11.07 -1.49
C ALA A 254 16.67 10.09 -0.44
N LEU A 255 15.68 9.27 -0.78
CA LEU A 255 15.11 8.29 0.16
C LEU A 255 16.15 7.27 0.62
N VAL A 256 16.96 6.73 -0.29
CA VAL A 256 18.02 5.75 -0.01
C VAL A 256 19.15 6.35 0.84
N ASN A 257 19.51 7.62 0.60
CA ASN A 257 20.59 8.32 1.32
C ASN A 257 20.13 9.00 2.61
N ALA A 258 18.83 8.98 2.93
CA ALA A 258 18.33 9.61 4.14
C ALA A 258 19.07 9.08 5.38
N PRO A 259 19.38 9.92 6.38
CA PRO A 259 20.00 9.46 7.62
C PRO A 259 19.26 8.29 8.27
N VAL A 260 19.99 7.34 8.86
CA VAL A 260 19.42 6.10 9.43
C VAL A 260 18.34 6.36 10.47
N ASN A 261 18.47 7.42 11.27
CA ASN A 261 17.47 7.83 12.25
C ASN A 261 16.15 8.30 11.57
N ILE A 262 16.23 8.96 10.42
CA ILE A 262 15.07 9.37 9.62
C ILE A 262 14.42 8.12 9.00
N GLN A 263 15.22 7.24 8.38
CA GLN A 263 14.73 5.97 7.83
C GLN A 263 14.01 5.12 8.88
N LYS A 264 14.61 4.98 10.07
CA LYS A 264 14.03 4.25 11.20
C LYS A 264 12.72 4.87 11.68
N LYS A 265 12.65 6.21 11.77
CA LYS A 265 11.46 6.93 12.23
C LYS A 265 10.30 6.82 11.23
N ALA A 266 10.58 6.93 9.94
CA ALA A 266 9.63 6.70 8.85
C ALA A 266 9.43 5.20 8.50
N ASN A 267 10.09 4.30 9.25
CA ASN A 267 9.96 2.84 9.16
C ASN A 267 10.18 2.25 7.75
N TYR A 268 11.25 2.70 7.09
CA TYR A 268 11.69 2.13 5.80
C TYR A 268 13.21 1.93 5.77
N GLY A 269 13.71 1.15 4.80
CA GLY A 269 15.13 0.94 4.58
C GLY A 269 15.43 0.30 3.24
N VAL A 270 16.69 0.40 2.81
CA VAL A 270 17.17 -0.14 1.54
C VAL A 270 17.13 -1.67 1.59
N ASP A 271 16.33 -2.27 0.72
CA ASP A 271 16.27 -3.72 0.52
C ASP A 271 15.66 -4.02 -0.85
N GLY A 272 15.87 -5.24 -1.32
CA GLY A 272 15.25 -5.74 -2.56
C GLY A 272 13.74 -5.85 -2.43
N GLU A 273 13.04 -5.67 -3.55
CA GLU A 273 11.61 -5.93 -3.61
C GLU A 273 11.35 -7.44 -3.44
N PRO A 274 10.54 -7.87 -2.46
CA PRO A 274 10.20 -9.29 -2.32
C PRO A 274 9.32 -9.76 -3.48
N ASP A 275 9.38 -11.06 -3.79
CA ASP A 275 8.43 -11.65 -4.73
C ASP A 275 7.01 -11.69 -4.14
N PHE A 276 6.05 -11.09 -4.85
CA PHE A 276 4.63 -11.05 -4.48
C PHE A 276 3.80 -12.14 -5.18
N SER A 277 4.37 -12.91 -6.11
CA SER A 277 3.63 -13.82 -7.01
C SER A 277 2.70 -14.80 -6.27
N SER A 278 3.24 -15.55 -5.30
CA SER A 278 2.48 -16.52 -4.50
C SER A 278 1.41 -15.84 -3.65
N PHE A 279 1.73 -14.68 -3.07
CA PHE A 279 0.79 -13.93 -2.26
C PHE A 279 -0.38 -13.38 -3.07
N ILE A 280 -0.11 -12.89 -4.29
CA ILE A 280 -1.15 -12.44 -5.22
C ILE A 280 -2.08 -13.60 -5.58
N GLN A 281 -1.55 -14.79 -5.87
CA GLN A 281 -2.37 -15.97 -6.15
C GLN A 281 -3.24 -16.36 -4.95
N ILE A 282 -2.68 -16.33 -3.74
CA ILE A 282 -3.43 -16.61 -2.51
C ILE A 282 -4.52 -15.57 -2.29
N SER A 283 -4.23 -14.28 -2.46
CA SER A 283 -5.24 -13.23 -2.28
C SER A 283 -6.36 -13.35 -3.30
N GLN A 284 -6.04 -13.60 -4.58
CA GLN A 284 -7.04 -13.85 -5.61
C GLN A 284 -7.93 -15.05 -5.27
N ARG A 285 -7.34 -16.15 -4.80
CA ARG A 285 -8.11 -17.33 -4.39
C ARG A 285 -8.96 -17.05 -3.14
N ALA A 286 -8.47 -16.29 -2.17
CA ALA A 286 -9.28 -15.85 -1.04
C ALA A 286 -10.46 -14.98 -1.51
N GLU A 287 -10.26 -14.05 -2.46
CA GLU A 287 -11.38 -13.30 -3.05
C GLU A 287 -12.41 -14.23 -3.70
N GLU A 288 -11.99 -15.33 -4.35
CA GLU A 288 -12.91 -16.35 -4.88
C GLU A 288 -13.79 -16.98 -3.81
N VAL A 289 -13.16 -17.40 -2.72
CA VAL A 289 -13.85 -18.01 -1.59
C VAL A 289 -14.88 -17.05 -1.00
N LEU A 290 -14.53 -15.78 -0.93
CA LEU A 290 -15.33 -14.74 -0.29
C LEU A 290 -16.49 -14.22 -1.16
N LYS A 291 -16.60 -14.61 -2.45
CA LYS A 291 -17.71 -14.20 -3.35
C LYS A 291 -19.08 -14.61 -2.86
N CYS A 292 -19.13 -15.72 -2.15
CA CYS A 292 -20.36 -16.26 -1.60
C CYS A 292 -20.45 -16.07 -0.08
N ALA A 293 -19.44 -15.45 0.53
CA ALA A 293 -19.42 -15.17 1.94
C ALA A 293 -20.32 -13.97 2.22
N ASP A 294 -21.33 -14.18 3.07
CA ASP A 294 -22.21 -13.11 3.54
C ASP A 294 -21.88 -12.80 5.00
N PHE A 295 -21.03 -11.79 5.21
CA PHE A 295 -20.60 -11.35 6.52
C PHE A 295 -21.69 -10.63 7.33
N THR A 296 -22.87 -10.39 6.75
CA THR A 296 -24.03 -9.87 7.49
C THR A 296 -24.81 -10.97 8.20
N ARG A 297 -24.53 -12.23 7.88
CA ARG A 297 -25.15 -13.41 8.48
C ARG A 297 -24.11 -14.30 9.15
N ASN A 298 -24.51 -14.93 10.24
CA ASN A 298 -23.68 -15.91 10.94
C ASN A 298 -24.43 -17.24 11.00
N PRO A 299 -23.78 -18.37 10.64
CA PRO A 299 -22.38 -18.50 10.23
C PRO A 299 -22.11 -17.99 8.80
N VAL A 300 -20.88 -17.52 8.57
CA VAL A 300 -20.33 -17.16 7.26
C VAL A 300 -19.74 -18.41 6.61
N ASN A 301 -20.07 -18.64 5.33
CA ASN A 301 -19.49 -19.72 4.54
C ASN A 301 -18.24 -19.24 3.81
N PHE A 302 -17.11 -19.87 4.10
CA PHE A 302 -15.85 -19.72 3.36
C PHE A 302 -15.80 -20.71 2.19
N PHE A 303 -16.87 -20.75 1.41
CA PHE A 303 -16.99 -21.49 0.15
C PHE A 303 -18.27 -21.07 -0.56
N CYS A 304 -18.32 -21.29 -1.88
CA CYS A 304 -19.54 -21.19 -2.65
C CYS A 304 -20.26 -22.54 -2.66
N SER A 305 -21.55 -22.57 -2.30
CA SER A 305 -22.41 -23.73 -2.61
C SER A 305 -22.64 -23.78 -4.12
N PRO A 306 -22.74 -24.97 -4.73
CA PRO A 306 -23.08 -25.07 -6.15
C PRO A 306 -24.49 -24.52 -6.39
N VAL A 307 -24.59 -23.37 -7.03
CA VAL A 307 -25.87 -22.82 -7.49
C VAL A 307 -26.13 -23.33 -8.89
N THR A 308 -27.19 -24.13 -9.06
CA THR A 308 -27.84 -24.40 -10.35
C THR A 308 -28.50 -23.12 -10.87
N SER A 309 -27.83 -22.42 -11.79
CA SER A 309 -28.39 -21.24 -12.45
C SER A 309 -29.09 -21.63 -13.75
N THR A 310 -30.40 -21.56 -13.79
CA THR A 310 -31.22 -21.57 -15.01
C THR A 310 -31.17 -20.18 -15.67
N ILE A 311 -30.85 -20.14 -16.97
CA ILE A 311 -30.69 -18.92 -17.77
C ILE A 311 -31.85 -18.82 -18.75
N SER A 312 -32.44 -17.63 -18.89
CA SER A 312 -33.36 -17.27 -19.99
C SER A 312 -32.85 -16.02 -20.70
N SER A 313 -32.90 -16.02 -22.04
CA SER A 313 -32.28 -15.07 -22.96
C SER A 313 -33.29 -14.19 -23.69
N SER A 314 -32.97 -12.92 -23.97
CA SER A 314 -33.65 -12.05 -24.97
C SER A 314 -32.80 -10.81 -25.36
N LEU A 315 -33.13 -10.19 -26.50
CA LEU A 315 -32.30 -9.52 -27.51
C LEU A 315 -31.93 -8.02 -27.32
N THR A 316 -30.85 -7.69 -28.03
CA THR A 316 -30.15 -6.45 -28.46
C THR A 316 -30.71 -5.03 -28.27
N THR A 317 -29.85 -4.14 -27.75
CA THR A 317 -29.67 -2.74 -28.23
C THR A 317 -28.17 -2.41 -28.39
N LYS A 318 -27.82 -1.61 -29.41
CA LYS A 318 -26.48 -1.02 -29.60
C LYS A 318 -26.43 0.31 -28.84
N SER A 319 -25.66 0.34 -27.76
CA SER A 319 -25.27 1.57 -27.07
C SER A 319 -23.75 1.66 -27.08
N ASN A 320 -23.20 2.85 -27.34
CA ASN A 320 -21.76 3.14 -27.21
C ASN A 320 -21.26 3.03 -25.76
N GLN A 321 -22.17 2.92 -24.79
CA GLN A 321 -21.88 2.67 -23.39
C GLN A 321 -22.85 1.64 -22.80
N ILE A 322 -22.32 0.60 -22.16
CA ILE A 322 -23.15 -0.41 -21.50
C ILE A 322 -23.17 -0.08 -20.01
N ILE A 323 -24.35 0.30 -19.51
CA ILE A 323 -24.56 0.61 -18.09
C ILE A 323 -25.36 -0.52 -17.47
N GLY A 324 -24.83 -1.13 -16.41
CA GLY A 324 -25.51 -2.22 -15.74
C GLY A 324 -25.06 -2.46 -14.31
N ILE A 325 -25.79 -3.32 -13.61
CA ILE A 325 -25.49 -3.76 -12.24
C ILE A 325 -24.76 -5.09 -12.31
N VAL A 326 -23.66 -5.21 -11.56
CA VAL A 326 -22.91 -6.47 -11.44
C VAL A 326 -23.68 -7.40 -10.50
N ASN A 327 -24.28 -8.44 -11.07
CA ASN A 327 -25.15 -9.41 -10.39
C ASN A 327 -24.46 -10.74 -10.07
N GLY A 328 -23.21 -10.91 -10.48
CA GLY A 328 -22.46 -12.12 -10.22
C GLY A 328 -21.01 -11.96 -10.60
N LEU A 329 -20.16 -12.81 -10.04
CA LEU A 329 -18.75 -12.80 -10.30
C LEU A 329 -18.20 -14.22 -10.23
N THR A 330 -17.42 -14.62 -11.24
CA THR A 330 -16.84 -15.96 -11.37
C THR A 330 -15.43 -15.83 -11.91
N MET A 331 -14.46 -16.61 -11.42
CA MET A 331 -13.16 -16.70 -12.11
C MET A 331 -13.25 -17.75 -13.20
N VAL A 332 -12.64 -17.44 -14.33
CA VAL A 332 -12.46 -18.36 -15.45
C VAL A 332 -10.97 -18.66 -15.57
N GLU A 333 -10.62 -19.74 -16.26
CA GLU A 333 -9.22 -20.17 -16.49
C GLU A 333 -8.29 -18.99 -16.84
N ASN A 334 -7.04 -19.07 -16.39
CA ASN A 334 -6.01 -18.01 -16.50
C ASN A 334 -6.26 -16.75 -15.66
N GLN A 335 -6.91 -16.89 -14.50
CA GLN A 335 -7.10 -15.79 -13.53
C GLN A 335 -7.92 -14.62 -14.10
N ILE A 336 -8.78 -14.86 -15.08
CA ILE A 336 -9.67 -13.83 -15.64
C ILE A 336 -10.92 -13.75 -14.77
N THR A 337 -11.23 -12.56 -14.25
CA THR A 337 -12.49 -12.29 -13.56
C THR A 337 -13.61 -12.14 -14.59
N ARG A 338 -14.65 -12.96 -14.50
CA ARG A 338 -15.91 -12.80 -15.23
C ARG A 338 -16.96 -12.17 -14.32
N LEU A 339 -17.36 -10.94 -14.60
CA LEU A 339 -18.55 -10.31 -14.02
C LEU A 339 -19.78 -10.69 -14.84
N THR A 340 -20.89 -10.98 -14.16
CA THR A 340 -22.21 -11.03 -14.77
C THR A 340 -22.83 -9.64 -14.63
N LEU A 341 -22.92 -8.92 -15.73
CA LEU A 341 -23.47 -7.57 -15.78
C LEU A 341 -24.89 -7.62 -16.34
N GLN A 342 -25.87 -7.08 -15.63
CA GLN A 342 -27.22 -6.89 -16.14
C GLN A 342 -27.44 -5.41 -16.45
N SER A 343 -27.64 -5.06 -17.72
CA SER A 343 -27.90 -3.70 -18.13
C SER A 343 -29.33 -3.24 -17.82
N LYS A 344 -29.60 -1.93 -17.96
CA LYS A 344 -30.91 -1.32 -17.70
C LYS A 344 -32.06 -1.95 -18.51
N ASP A 345 -31.78 -2.40 -19.72
CA ASP A 345 -32.70 -3.13 -20.60
C ASP A 345 -32.83 -4.63 -20.25
N LYS A 346 -32.31 -5.04 -19.09
CA LYS A 346 -32.28 -6.43 -18.58
C LYS A 346 -31.44 -7.40 -19.42
N LYS A 347 -30.66 -6.90 -20.39
CA LYS A 347 -29.72 -7.73 -21.12
C LYS A 347 -28.55 -8.13 -20.21
N ILE A 348 -28.08 -9.37 -20.36
CA ILE A 348 -26.98 -9.90 -19.57
C ILE A 348 -25.71 -9.92 -20.43
N TYR A 349 -24.59 -9.53 -19.82
CA TYR A 349 -23.26 -9.60 -20.40
C TYR A 349 -22.32 -10.37 -19.46
N TYR A 350 -21.38 -11.10 -20.04
CA TYR A 350 -20.23 -11.62 -19.32
C TYR A 350 -19.01 -10.73 -19.59
N VAL A 351 -18.56 -10.03 -18.56
CA VAL A 351 -17.47 -9.06 -18.64
C VAL A 351 -16.21 -9.71 -18.08
N PHE A 352 -15.21 -9.91 -18.92
CA PHE A 352 -13.95 -10.58 -18.61
C PHE A 352 -12.86 -9.54 -18.43
N LEU A 353 -12.15 -9.57 -17.29
CA LEU A 353 -11.06 -8.65 -16.99
C LEU A 353 -9.97 -9.28 -16.12
N ASN A 354 -8.74 -8.82 -16.31
CA ASN A 354 -7.62 -9.22 -15.46
C ASN A 354 -7.75 -8.55 -14.06
N PRO A 355 -7.51 -9.26 -12.94
CA PRO A 355 -7.53 -8.69 -11.60
C PRO A 355 -6.65 -7.44 -11.43
N LYS A 356 -5.53 -7.34 -12.16
CA LYS A 356 -4.69 -6.12 -12.18
C LYS A 356 -5.48 -4.88 -12.61
N ILE A 357 -6.39 -5.03 -13.57
CA ILE A 357 -7.24 -3.94 -14.06
C ILE A 357 -8.20 -3.48 -12.95
N LEU A 358 -8.66 -4.38 -12.06
CA LEU A 358 -9.54 -4.01 -10.93
C LEU A 358 -8.88 -2.99 -10.00
N ASN A 359 -7.61 -3.19 -9.66
CA ASN A 359 -6.86 -2.27 -8.80
C ASN A 359 -6.59 -0.90 -9.45
N GLN A 360 -6.78 -0.78 -10.76
CA GLN A 360 -6.61 0.47 -11.52
C GLN A 360 -7.91 1.26 -11.66
N ILE A 361 -9.06 0.66 -11.35
CA ILE A 361 -10.37 1.30 -11.46
C ILE A 361 -10.75 1.92 -10.11
N PRO A 362 -10.96 3.25 -10.05
CA PRO A 362 -11.45 3.90 -8.84
C PRO A 362 -12.77 3.28 -8.36
N ASN A 363 -12.87 3.05 -7.06
CA ASN A 363 -14.03 2.45 -6.37
C ASN A 363 -14.33 0.98 -6.73
N ALA A 364 -13.51 0.33 -7.56
CA ALA A 364 -13.70 -1.09 -7.86
C ALA A 364 -13.23 -1.99 -6.73
N GLY A 365 -12.05 -1.73 -6.17
CA GLY A 365 -11.52 -2.54 -5.06
C GLY A 365 -11.15 -3.96 -5.46
N SER A 366 -11.49 -4.94 -4.62
CA SER A 366 -11.50 -6.37 -5.02
C SER A 366 -12.72 -6.67 -5.88
N GLY A 367 -12.73 -7.80 -6.59
CA GLY A 367 -13.90 -8.18 -7.40
C GLY A 367 -15.21 -8.21 -6.59
N LEU A 368 -15.13 -8.50 -5.30
CA LEU A 368 -16.26 -8.52 -4.36
C LEU A 368 -16.93 -7.17 -4.19
N ASN A 369 -16.15 -6.09 -4.17
CA ASN A 369 -16.64 -4.73 -3.96
C ASN A 369 -17.47 -4.24 -5.16
N LEU A 370 -17.37 -4.91 -6.30
CA LEU A 370 -18.19 -4.63 -7.48
C LEU A 370 -19.58 -5.27 -7.40
N GLN A 371 -19.81 -6.27 -6.55
CA GLN A 371 -21.13 -6.90 -6.48
C GLN A 371 -22.20 -5.88 -6.09
N ASN A 372 -23.32 -5.88 -6.82
CA ASN A 372 -24.42 -4.91 -6.73
C ASN A 372 -24.04 -3.45 -7.04
N LYS A 373 -22.82 -3.19 -7.51
CA LYS A 373 -22.44 -1.86 -8.02
C LYS A 373 -22.91 -1.67 -9.45
N THR A 374 -23.25 -0.43 -9.77
CA THR A 374 -23.51 -0.03 -11.15
C THR A 374 -22.16 0.28 -11.81
N ILE A 375 -21.89 -0.34 -12.95
CA ILE A 375 -20.71 -0.04 -13.77
C ILE A 375 -21.12 0.49 -15.14
N VAL A 376 -20.26 1.31 -15.71
CA VAL A 376 -20.36 1.79 -17.09
C VAL A 376 -19.18 1.22 -17.86
N ILE A 377 -19.46 0.50 -18.94
CA ILE A 377 -18.47 0.03 -19.91
C ILE A 377 -18.47 0.97 -21.10
N LYS A 378 -17.29 1.43 -21.52
CA LYS A 378 -17.09 2.45 -22.55
C LYS A 378 -16.18 1.92 -23.65
N GLY A 379 -16.56 2.14 -24.91
CA GLY A 379 -15.68 1.88 -26.05
C GLY A 379 -15.34 0.41 -26.28
N VAL A 380 -16.11 -0.53 -25.73
CA VAL A 380 -15.96 -1.97 -25.97
C VAL A 380 -17.20 -2.50 -26.65
N ILE A 381 -17.01 -3.20 -27.77
CA ILE A 381 -18.08 -3.83 -28.52
C ILE A 381 -18.25 -5.26 -27.98
N PRO A 382 -19.45 -5.67 -27.53
CA PRO A 382 -19.68 -7.05 -27.11
C PRO A 382 -19.46 -8.02 -28.27
N GLU A 383 -18.66 -9.06 -28.03
CA GLU A 383 -18.55 -10.23 -28.88
C GLU A 383 -19.87 -11.02 -28.80
N GLN A 384 -20.66 -10.95 -29.87
CA GLN A 384 -21.88 -11.74 -29.98
C GLN A 384 -21.53 -13.22 -30.07
N GLN A 385 -22.16 -14.02 -29.22
CA GLN A 385 -21.98 -15.47 -29.23
C GLN A 385 -23.31 -16.11 -29.64
N SER A 386 -23.32 -16.87 -30.75
CA SER A 386 -24.53 -17.58 -31.18
C SER A 386 -25.04 -18.50 -30.06
N ASN A 387 -26.26 -18.21 -29.57
CA ASN A 387 -26.95 -18.91 -28.49
C ASN A 387 -26.26 -18.86 -27.10
N LYS A 388 -25.39 -17.87 -26.85
CA LYS A 388 -24.77 -17.64 -25.53
C LYS A 388 -24.86 -16.16 -25.13
N ILE A 389 -24.63 -15.89 -23.85
CA ILE A 389 -24.57 -14.53 -23.30
C ILE A 389 -23.39 -13.78 -23.95
N ASP A 390 -23.64 -12.54 -24.38
CA ASP A 390 -22.64 -11.68 -25.02
C ASP A 390 -21.40 -11.50 -24.13
N LYS A 391 -20.23 -11.62 -24.75
CA LYS A 391 -18.93 -11.52 -24.08
C LYS A 391 -18.35 -10.12 -24.25
N ILE A 392 -17.85 -9.54 -23.18
CA ILE A 392 -17.12 -8.28 -23.18
C ILE A 392 -15.74 -8.57 -22.60
N VAL A 393 -14.67 -8.18 -23.28
CA VAL A 393 -13.31 -8.29 -22.75
C VAL A 393 -12.81 -6.88 -22.45
N ILE A 394 -12.49 -6.63 -21.18
CA ILE A 394 -11.86 -5.40 -20.72
C ILE A 394 -10.35 -5.63 -20.69
N THR A 395 -9.64 -4.85 -21.47
CA THR A 395 -8.18 -4.88 -21.57
C THR A 395 -7.54 -3.64 -20.98
N ASP A 396 -8.32 -2.58 -20.75
CA ASP A 396 -7.86 -1.28 -20.23
C ASP A 396 -8.80 -0.77 -19.13
N SER A 397 -8.26 -0.20 -18.05
CA SER A 397 -9.05 0.29 -16.92
C SER A 397 -10.00 1.44 -17.29
N ASN A 398 -9.71 2.22 -18.34
CA ASN A 398 -10.55 3.34 -18.79
C ASN A 398 -11.83 2.87 -19.52
N GLN A 399 -11.89 1.60 -19.91
CA GLN A 399 -13.07 1.00 -20.52
C GLN A 399 -14.18 0.72 -19.51
N ILE A 400 -13.93 0.90 -18.21
CA ILE A 400 -14.89 0.64 -17.14
C ILE A 400 -14.82 1.73 -16.07
N SER A 401 -15.98 2.13 -15.56
CA SER A 401 -16.07 3.02 -14.39
C SER A 401 -17.18 2.56 -13.46
N VAL A 402 -16.91 2.61 -12.15
CA VAL A 402 -17.88 2.27 -11.10
C VAL A 402 -18.65 3.52 -10.71
N LEU A 403 -19.97 3.49 -10.82
CA LEU A 403 -20.87 4.53 -10.32
C LEU A 403 -21.20 4.21 -8.86
N ASN A 404 -21.17 5.23 -8.01
CA ASN A 404 -21.32 5.09 -6.56
C ASN A 404 -22.67 4.48 -6.15
#